data_AF-A0A672I8G1-F1
#
_entry.id   AF-A0A672I8G1-F1
#
_cell.length_a   1.000
_cell.length_b   1.000
_cell.length_c   1.000
_cell.angle_alpha   90.00
_cell.angle_beta   90.00
_cell.angle_gamma   90.00
#
_symmetry.space_group_name_H-M   'P 1'
#
loop_
_entity.id
_entity.type
_entity.pdbx_description
1 polymer ?
#
loop_
_entity_poly.entity_id
_entity_poly.type
_entity_poly.pdbx_seq_one_letter_code
_entity_poly.pdbx_strand_id
1 'polypeptide(L)'
;FIFPHSVSLLPLLSVLSALCLDCLVAGDSCSSDENCSPRLRTLRQCVAGNGSMKLGPGARSQCANAVSALLSSPLHGCQCKRGMKKEKNCLSIYWNHVLQPHLIHPYFSCDILFLTLVPSADSDVGMTTVNRCLDAAKACNVDDLCQKLRTEYVSACIKLTAKSGLCNRPKCNRALRRFFDRVPADYTHELLFCPCTDTACAERRRQTIVPSCSYEGSEKPNCIMQMRICNADYVCRSRLAQFQYDCEPSKTSASGCKQGNYGACLLAYTGLIGSTITPNYVDNSTSSVAPWCSCSASGSQRDECDSFLGFFTDNICLSECRRRRRPAPRRVCRMGITLTARSLDCLTMLFHLLQRPHKTFYWTELYILMDFPSIMSSRFD
;
A
#
# COMPACT_ATOMS: atom_id res chain seq x y z
N PHE A 1 15.50 -42.35 27.87
CA PHE A 1 14.23 -42.53 27.16
C PHE A 1 13.99 -41.30 26.29
N ILE A 2 14.04 -41.52 24.98
CA ILE A 2 13.85 -40.55 23.92
C ILE A 2 12.34 -40.29 23.80
N PHE A 3 11.89 -39.04 23.94
CA PHE A 3 10.53 -38.67 23.55
C PHE A 3 10.57 -38.02 22.16
N PRO A 4 9.91 -38.63 21.15
CA PRO A 4 9.69 -38.04 19.85
C PRO A 4 8.48 -37.10 19.92
N HIS A 5 8.47 -36.04 19.13
CA HIS A 5 7.32 -35.55 18.35
C HIS A 5 7.75 -34.26 17.65
N SER A 6 8.42 -34.45 16.52
CA SER A 6 8.44 -33.52 15.40
C SER A 6 7.00 -33.23 15.00
N VAL A 7 6.41 -32.17 15.54
CA VAL A 7 5.21 -31.57 14.96
C VAL A 7 5.63 -31.04 13.59
N SER A 8 5.28 -31.81 12.56
CA SER A 8 5.51 -31.43 11.17
C SER A 8 4.94 -30.03 10.93
N LEU A 9 5.79 -29.07 10.57
CA LEU A 9 5.37 -27.71 10.16
C LEU A 9 4.72 -27.71 8.76
N LEU A 10 4.82 -28.82 8.02
CA LEU A 10 4.34 -28.97 6.65
C LEU A 10 2.82 -28.84 6.49
N PRO A 11 1.95 -29.35 7.38
CA PRO A 11 0.50 -29.19 7.29
C PRO A 11 0.06 -27.75 7.57
N LEU A 12 0.76 -27.04 8.46
CA LEU A 12 0.47 -25.63 8.73
C LEU A 12 0.88 -24.76 7.53
N LEU A 13 2.03 -25.07 6.93
CA LEU A 13 2.53 -24.40 5.74
C LEU A 13 1.64 -24.68 4.52
N SER A 14 1.10 -25.89 4.36
CA SER A 14 0.17 -26.22 3.26
C SER A 14 -1.20 -25.57 3.42
N VAL A 15 -1.72 -25.45 4.66
CA VAL A 15 -2.95 -24.69 4.96
C VAL A 15 -2.72 -23.19 4.72
N LEU A 16 -1.58 -22.63 5.16
CA LEU A 16 -1.20 -21.23 4.87
C LEU A 16 -1.00 -20.97 3.37
N SER A 17 -0.49 -21.95 2.62
CA SER A 17 -0.33 -21.90 1.17
C SER A 17 -1.68 -21.92 0.43
N ALA A 18 -2.67 -22.64 0.98
CA ALA A 18 -4.03 -22.66 0.45
C ALA A 18 -4.80 -21.35 0.71
N LEU A 19 -4.53 -20.66 1.83
CA LEU A 19 -5.10 -19.34 2.15
C LEU A 19 -4.47 -18.16 1.39
N CYS A 20 -3.32 -18.37 0.75
CA CYS A 20 -2.57 -17.32 0.04
C CYS A 20 -2.36 -17.66 -1.45
N LEU A 21 -3.30 -18.39 -2.05
CA LEU A 21 -3.23 -18.73 -3.47
C LEU A 21 -3.55 -17.48 -4.30
N ASP A 22 -2.65 -17.12 -5.24
CA ASP A 22 -2.89 -16.04 -6.19
C ASP A 22 -4.14 -16.36 -7.03
N CYS A 23 -5.11 -15.44 -7.09
CA CYS A 23 -6.34 -15.65 -7.87
C CYS A 23 -6.06 -15.94 -9.35
N LEU A 24 -4.92 -15.53 -9.90
CA LEU A 24 -4.52 -15.92 -11.25
C LEU A 24 -4.24 -17.42 -11.34
N VAL A 25 -3.46 -17.97 -10.39
CA VAL A 25 -3.12 -19.40 -10.35
C VAL A 25 -4.37 -20.22 -10.06
N ALA A 26 -5.18 -19.80 -9.08
CA ALA A 26 -6.45 -20.42 -8.77
C ALA A 26 -7.41 -20.42 -9.97
N GLY A 27 -7.44 -19.31 -10.72
CA GLY A 27 -8.18 -19.15 -11.97
C GLY A 27 -7.74 -20.13 -13.05
N ASP A 28 -6.44 -20.28 -13.26
CA ASP A 28 -5.87 -21.18 -14.26
C ASP A 28 -6.11 -22.67 -13.87
N SER A 29 -5.97 -23.00 -12.58
CA SER A 29 -6.29 -24.33 -12.05
C SER A 29 -7.77 -24.67 -12.22
N CYS A 30 -8.69 -23.77 -11.86
CA CYS A 30 -10.13 -23.98 -12.06
C CYS A 30 -10.51 -24.05 -13.55
N SER A 31 -9.83 -23.29 -14.41
CA SER A 31 -10.11 -23.30 -15.85
C SER A 31 -9.72 -24.63 -16.50
N SER A 32 -8.71 -25.31 -15.95
CA SER A 32 -8.24 -26.63 -16.38
C SER A 32 -9.02 -27.81 -15.76
N ASP A 33 -9.83 -27.55 -14.74
CA ASP A 33 -10.63 -28.58 -14.06
C ASP A 33 -12.01 -28.73 -14.71
N GLU A 34 -12.38 -29.95 -15.10
CA GLU A 34 -13.61 -30.25 -15.83
C GLU A 34 -14.89 -29.96 -15.03
N ASN A 35 -14.82 -29.97 -13.68
CA ASN A 35 -15.97 -29.67 -12.82
C ASN A 35 -16.07 -28.17 -12.50
N CYS A 36 -14.93 -27.49 -12.34
CA CYS A 36 -14.85 -26.08 -11.97
C CYS A 36 -15.04 -25.15 -13.16
N SER A 37 -14.43 -25.47 -14.30
CA SER A 37 -14.44 -24.68 -15.54
C SER A 37 -15.86 -24.32 -16.04
N PRO A 38 -16.84 -25.25 -16.14
CA PRO A 38 -18.20 -24.90 -16.56
C PRO A 38 -18.90 -23.98 -15.56
N ARG A 39 -18.72 -24.19 -14.25
CA ARG A 39 -19.32 -23.35 -13.19
C ARG A 39 -18.74 -21.94 -13.21
N LEU A 40 -17.43 -21.82 -13.41
CA LEU A 40 -16.72 -20.56 -13.61
C LEU A 40 -17.24 -19.79 -14.83
N ARG A 41 -17.48 -20.47 -15.96
CA ARG A 41 -18.09 -19.86 -17.15
C ARG A 41 -19.52 -19.38 -16.89
N THR A 42 -20.36 -20.19 -16.23
CA THR A 42 -21.72 -19.79 -15.85
C THR A 42 -21.70 -18.55 -14.97
N LEU A 43 -20.82 -18.50 -13.96
CA LEU A 43 -20.75 -17.33 -13.08
C LEU A 43 -20.36 -16.04 -13.81
N ARG A 44 -19.41 -16.11 -14.75
CA ARG A 44 -19.04 -14.95 -15.58
C ARG A 44 -20.24 -14.41 -16.37
N GLN A 45 -21.12 -15.29 -16.85
CA GLN A 45 -22.35 -14.87 -17.55
C GLN A 45 -23.35 -14.21 -16.59
N CYS A 46 -23.42 -14.70 -15.33
CA CYS A 46 -24.24 -14.11 -14.28
C CYS A 46 -23.80 -12.69 -13.91
N VAL A 47 -22.50 -12.49 -13.68
CA VAL A 47 -21.94 -11.19 -13.25
C VAL A 47 -21.96 -10.16 -14.37
N ALA A 48 -21.81 -10.58 -15.62
CA ALA A 48 -21.86 -9.70 -16.79
C ALA A 48 -23.26 -9.13 -17.10
N GLY A 49 -24.28 -9.42 -16.28
CA GLY A 49 -25.66 -8.93 -16.48
C GLY A 49 -26.42 -9.57 -17.65
N ASN A 50 -25.72 -10.32 -18.52
CA ASN A 50 -26.30 -11.04 -19.67
C ASN A 50 -26.80 -12.45 -19.31
N GLY A 51 -26.76 -12.84 -18.03
CA GLY A 51 -27.18 -14.16 -17.57
C GLY A 51 -28.64 -14.49 -17.93
N SER A 52 -29.54 -13.51 -17.82
CA SER A 52 -30.96 -13.72 -18.17
C SER A 52 -31.21 -13.93 -19.67
N MET A 53 -30.33 -13.38 -20.53
CA MET A 53 -30.43 -13.51 -22.00
C MET A 53 -29.77 -14.80 -22.50
N LYS A 54 -28.73 -15.30 -21.82
CA LYS A 54 -27.95 -16.49 -22.24
C LYS A 54 -28.32 -17.79 -21.52
N LEU A 55 -28.78 -17.73 -20.27
CA LEU A 55 -29.09 -18.91 -19.44
C LEU A 55 -30.59 -19.26 -19.43
N GLY A 56 -31.44 -18.43 -20.05
CA GLY A 56 -32.87 -18.67 -20.18
C GLY A 56 -33.68 -18.53 -18.87
N PRO A 57 -34.96 -18.94 -18.86
CA PRO A 57 -35.77 -18.98 -17.65
C PRO A 57 -35.15 -19.97 -16.64
N GLY A 58 -34.73 -19.45 -15.48
CA GLY A 58 -33.93 -20.21 -14.50
C GLY A 58 -32.49 -19.73 -14.34
N ALA A 59 -32.07 -18.66 -15.05
CA ALA A 59 -30.75 -18.05 -14.90
C ALA A 59 -30.38 -17.80 -13.42
N ARG A 60 -31.31 -17.32 -12.60
CA ARG A 60 -31.06 -17.02 -11.17
C ARG A 60 -30.67 -18.27 -10.36
N SER A 61 -31.33 -19.40 -10.57
CA SER A 61 -30.99 -20.64 -9.87
C SER A 61 -29.70 -21.26 -10.40
N GLN A 62 -29.45 -21.18 -11.71
CA GLN A 62 -28.18 -21.60 -12.32
C GLN A 62 -26.99 -20.77 -11.79
N CYS A 63 -27.17 -19.47 -11.62
CA CYS A 63 -26.17 -18.59 -11.00
C CYS A 63 -25.92 -18.93 -9.53
N ALA A 64 -26.97 -19.15 -8.74
CA ALA A 64 -26.84 -19.55 -7.34
C ALA A 64 -26.13 -20.90 -7.17
N ASN A 65 -26.45 -21.87 -8.04
CA ASN A 65 -25.79 -23.18 -8.03
C ASN A 65 -24.32 -23.09 -8.45
N ALA A 66 -24.00 -22.28 -9.47
CA ALA A 66 -22.63 -22.05 -9.89
C ALA A 66 -21.79 -21.40 -8.78
N VAL A 67 -22.37 -20.41 -8.09
CA VAL A 67 -21.79 -19.81 -6.88
C VAL A 67 -21.48 -20.85 -5.82
N SER A 68 -22.47 -21.66 -5.42
CA SER A 68 -22.31 -22.61 -4.32
C SER A 68 -21.24 -23.65 -4.62
N ALA A 69 -21.14 -24.11 -5.87
CA ALA A 69 -20.11 -25.06 -6.30
C ALA A 69 -18.69 -24.46 -6.31
N LEU A 70 -18.57 -23.14 -6.47
CA LEU A 70 -17.27 -22.45 -6.48
C LEU A 70 -16.78 -22.10 -5.07
N LEU A 71 -17.65 -22.14 -4.06
CA LEU A 71 -17.24 -21.98 -2.65
C LEU A 71 -16.35 -23.13 -2.16
N SER A 72 -16.49 -24.33 -2.73
CA SER A 72 -15.64 -25.49 -2.43
C SER A 72 -14.40 -25.59 -3.34
N SER A 73 -14.17 -24.60 -4.20
CA SER A 73 -13.06 -24.59 -5.17
C SER A 73 -11.85 -23.80 -4.66
N PRO A 74 -10.64 -23.99 -5.22
CA PRO A 74 -9.44 -23.21 -4.85
C PRO A 74 -9.56 -21.71 -5.16
N LEU A 75 -10.61 -21.28 -5.87
CA LEU A 75 -10.91 -19.86 -6.05
C LEU A 75 -11.44 -19.21 -4.77
N HIS A 76 -12.03 -20.00 -3.88
CA HIS A 76 -12.52 -19.48 -2.61
C HIS A 76 -11.34 -19.15 -1.69
N GLY A 77 -11.23 -17.87 -1.31
CA GLY A 77 -10.14 -17.38 -0.46
C GLY A 77 -8.86 -16.99 -1.20
N CYS A 78 -8.85 -16.98 -2.54
CA CYS A 78 -7.71 -16.48 -3.29
C CYS A 78 -7.47 -14.98 -3.03
N GLN A 79 -6.22 -14.52 -3.15
CA GLN A 79 -5.83 -13.14 -2.88
C GLN A 79 -5.05 -12.53 -4.06
N CYS A 80 -5.01 -11.20 -4.09
CA CYS A 80 -4.26 -10.44 -5.08
C CYS A 80 -3.19 -9.58 -4.40
N LYS A 81 -2.05 -9.41 -5.07
CA LYS A 81 -0.97 -8.57 -4.57
C LYS A 81 -0.96 -7.18 -5.22
N ARG A 82 -0.81 -6.15 -4.39
CA ARG A 82 -0.64 -4.76 -4.81
C ARG A 82 0.55 -4.62 -5.80
N GLY A 83 0.33 -3.95 -6.93
CA GLY A 83 1.39 -3.63 -7.89
C GLY A 83 1.88 -4.80 -8.76
N MET A 84 1.16 -5.93 -8.76
CA MET A 84 1.45 -7.07 -9.64
C MET A 84 1.15 -6.75 -11.11
N LYS A 85 1.88 -7.36 -12.06
CA LYS A 85 1.77 -7.03 -13.50
C LYS A 85 0.35 -7.20 -14.07
N LYS A 86 -0.40 -8.19 -13.58
CA LYS A 86 -1.77 -8.52 -14.02
C LYS A 86 -2.82 -8.22 -12.93
N GLU A 87 -2.59 -7.18 -12.12
CA GLU A 87 -3.44 -6.83 -10.97
C GLU A 87 -4.92 -6.71 -11.34
N LYS A 88 -5.24 -5.96 -12.40
CA LYS A 88 -6.63 -5.79 -12.86
C LYS A 88 -7.30 -7.13 -13.19
N ASN A 89 -6.56 -8.07 -13.77
CA ASN A 89 -7.10 -9.39 -14.11
C ASN A 89 -7.31 -10.23 -12.85
N CYS A 90 -6.34 -10.23 -11.93
CA CYS A 90 -6.46 -10.90 -10.62
C CYS A 90 -7.71 -10.42 -9.87
N LEU A 91 -7.87 -9.10 -9.76
CA LEU A 91 -9.01 -8.49 -9.08
C LEU A 91 -10.33 -8.77 -9.81
N SER A 92 -10.33 -8.79 -11.15
CA SER A 92 -11.51 -9.18 -11.90
C SER A 92 -11.93 -10.62 -11.59
N ILE A 93 -10.98 -11.55 -11.43
CA ILE A 93 -11.29 -12.91 -10.97
C ILE A 93 -11.87 -12.86 -9.57
N TYR A 94 -11.19 -12.21 -8.63
CA TYR A 94 -11.65 -12.09 -7.24
C TYR A 94 -13.11 -11.58 -7.12
N TRP A 95 -13.41 -10.42 -7.72
CA TRP A 95 -14.73 -9.79 -7.62
C TRP A 95 -15.84 -10.55 -8.35
N ASN A 96 -15.51 -11.42 -9.30
CA ASN A 96 -16.51 -12.25 -9.98
C ASN A 96 -17.05 -13.37 -9.09
N HIS A 97 -16.28 -13.82 -8.08
CA HIS A 97 -16.64 -14.96 -7.21
C HIS A 97 -17.09 -14.55 -5.81
N VAL A 98 -16.69 -13.37 -5.34
CA VAL A 98 -17.00 -12.91 -3.98
C VAL A 98 -18.44 -12.40 -3.88
N LEU A 99 -19.30 -13.17 -3.21
CA LEU A 99 -20.69 -12.80 -2.91
C LEU A 99 -20.85 -11.86 -1.72
N GLN A 100 -19.84 -11.75 -0.86
CA GLN A 100 -19.87 -10.89 0.33
C GLN A 100 -18.71 -9.89 0.28
N PRO A 101 -18.95 -8.66 -0.23
CA PRO A 101 -17.93 -7.61 -0.34
C PRO A 101 -17.36 -7.10 0.99
N HIS A 102 -18.03 -7.40 2.11
CA HIS A 102 -17.84 -6.66 3.36
C HIS A 102 -16.91 -7.32 4.37
N LEU A 103 -16.50 -8.58 4.18
CA LEU A 103 -15.75 -9.32 5.20
C LEU A 103 -14.29 -9.56 4.86
N ILE A 104 -13.90 -9.56 3.58
CA ILE A 104 -12.52 -9.82 3.15
C ILE A 104 -12.24 -8.92 1.96
N HIS A 105 -11.14 -8.19 2.01
CA HIS A 105 -10.71 -7.32 0.93
C HIS A 105 -9.55 -7.98 0.15
N PRO A 106 -9.44 -7.86 -1.19
CA PRO A 106 -8.52 -8.66 -2.02
C PRO A 106 -7.03 -8.50 -1.71
N TYR A 107 -6.64 -7.44 -0.98
CA TYR A 107 -5.26 -7.17 -0.57
C TYR A 107 -4.96 -7.54 0.89
N PHE A 108 -5.85 -8.26 1.57
CA PHE A 108 -5.57 -8.78 2.90
C PHE A 108 -4.24 -9.54 2.83
N SER A 109 -3.23 -9.10 3.57
CA SER A 109 -1.87 -9.61 3.43
C SER A 109 -1.61 -10.69 4.47
N CYS A 110 -1.22 -11.90 4.04
CA CYS A 110 -0.73 -12.95 4.93
C CYS A 110 0.51 -12.55 5.75
N ASP A 111 1.20 -11.45 5.39
CA ASP A 111 2.34 -10.92 6.14
C ASP A 111 1.94 -10.36 7.53
N ILE A 112 0.63 -10.15 7.80
CA ILE A 112 0.15 -9.68 9.11
C ILE A 112 0.42 -10.70 10.24
N LEU A 113 0.68 -11.97 9.93
CA LEU A 113 1.09 -12.96 10.94
C LEU A 113 2.55 -12.80 11.41
N PHE A 114 3.41 -12.09 10.65
CA PHE A 114 4.84 -11.97 10.94
C PHE A 114 5.25 -10.67 11.64
N LEU A 115 4.43 -9.61 11.64
CA LEU A 115 4.83 -8.28 12.12
C LEU A 115 4.37 -7.92 13.55
N THR A 116 3.82 -8.86 14.32
CA THR A 116 3.33 -8.60 15.68
C THR A 116 4.40 -8.57 16.79
N LEU A 117 5.71 -8.55 16.47
CA LEU A 117 6.78 -8.60 17.48
C LEU A 117 7.93 -7.62 17.25
N VAL A 118 7.64 -6.32 17.11
CA VAL A 118 8.69 -5.30 17.32
C VAL A 118 8.21 -4.29 18.37
N PRO A 119 8.64 -4.41 19.64
CA PRO A 119 8.52 -3.35 20.61
C PRO A 119 9.42 -2.19 20.14
N SER A 120 8.85 -1.00 20.01
CA SER A 120 9.63 0.20 19.67
C SER A 120 10.36 0.65 20.93
N ALA A 121 11.69 0.58 20.92
CA ALA A 121 12.52 1.18 21.97
C ALA A 121 12.40 2.72 21.92
N ASP A 122 12.18 3.31 23.09
CA ASP A 122 12.05 4.75 23.28
C ASP A 122 13.42 5.41 23.15
N SER A 123 13.55 6.37 22.23
CA SER A 123 14.72 7.24 22.17
C SER A 123 14.26 8.65 21.79
N ASP A 124 14.32 9.52 22.79
CA ASP A 124 14.07 10.95 22.69
C ASP A 124 15.29 11.61 22.03
N VAL A 125 15.12 12.14 20.82
CA VAL A 125 16.20 12.87 20.12
C VAL A 125 15.71 14.28 19.80
N GLY A 126 16.39 15.23 20.45
CA GLY A 126 16.19 16.67 20.46
C GLY A 126 15.62 17.31 19.19
N MET A 127 14.59 18.11 19.43
CA MET A 127 13.91 18.95 18.46
C MET A 127 14.80 20.12 18.01
N THR A 128 15.64 19.88 17.00
CA THR A 128 16.12 20.96 16.13
C THR A 128 15.02 21.29 15.12
N THR A 129 14.88 22.58 14.78
CA THR A 129 13.86 23.17 13.90
C THR A 129 14.01 22.76 12.43
N VAL A 130 14.06 21.45 12.17
CA VAL A 130 14.34 20.90 10.84
C VAL A 130 13.03 20.40 10.22
N ASN A 131 12.72 20.91 9.02
CA ASN A 131 11.55 20.54 8.25
C ASN A 131 11.61 19.05 7.87
N ARG A 132 10.85 18.20 8.57
CA ARG A 132 10.86 16.74 8.37
C ARG A 132 10.46 16.32 6.96
N CYS A 133 9.60 17.08 6.28
CA CYS A 133 9.26 16.81 4.88
C CYS A 133 10.44 17.06 3.93
N LEU A 134 11.30 18.03 4.26
CA LEU A 134 12.53 18.28 3.50
C LEU A 134 13.52 17.12 3.67
N ASP A 135 13.67 16.61 4.89
CA ASP A 135 14.56 15.46 5.16
C ASP A 135 14.07 14.19 4.47
N ALA A 136 12.76 13.93 4.49
CA ALA A 136 12.15 12.85 3.73
C ALA A 136 12.43 12.98 2.22
N ALA A 137 12.34 14.21 1.69
CA ALA A 137 12.67 14.50 0.29
C ALA A 137 14.15 14.27 -0.04
N LYS A 138 15.07 14.66 0.86
CA LYS A 138 16.50 14.39 0.70
C LYS A 138 16.78 12.90 0.72
N ALA A 139 16.18 12.18 1.66
CA ALA A 139 16.35 10.74 1.78
C ALA A 139 15.88 9.97 0.55
N CYS A 140 14.72 10.34 -0.01
CA CYS A 140 14.25 9.76 -1.27
C CYS A 140 15.18 10.08 -2.45
N ASN A 141 15.84 11.24 -2.43
CA ASN A 141 16.77 11.64 -3.50
C ASN A 141 18.10 10.88 -3.46
N VAL A 142 18.45 10.26 -2.33
CA VAL A 142 19.65 9.43 -2.18
C VAL A 142 19.38 7.98 -2.60
N ASP A 143 18.13 7.52 -2.52
CA ASP A 143 17.73 6.17 -2.92
C ASP A 143 17.41 6.12 -4.43
N ASP A 144 18.14 5.30 -5.18
CA ASP A 144 18.02 5.22 -6.64
C ASP A 144 16.60 4.91 -7.13
N LEU A 145 15.91 3.99 -6.45
CA LEU A 145 14.55 3.59 -6.82
C LEU A 145 13.55 4.70 -6.53
N CYS A 146 13.62 5.29 -5.33
CA CYS A 146 12.76 6.37 -4.90
C CYS A 146 12.96 7.61 -5.77
N GLN A 147 14.20 8.04 -5.99
CA GLN A 147 14.54 9.21 -6.81
C GLN A 147 14.05 9.03 -8.25
N LYS A 148 14.29 7.85 -8.84
CA LYS A 148 13.88 7.54 -10.22
C LYS A 148 12.36 7.59 -10.39
N LEU A 149 11.62 6.87 -9.54
CA LEU A 149 10.16 6.83 -9.63
C LEU A 149 9.52 8.18 -9.24
N ARG A 150 10.15 8.94 -8.34
CA ARG A 150 9.75 10.30 -8.01
C ARG A 150 9.85 11.22 -9.21
N THR A 151 10.99 11.21 -9.89
CA THR A 151 11.21 12.00 -11.10
C THR A 151 10.26 11.57 -12.23
N GLU A 152 9.97 10.28 -12.37
CA GLU A 152 9.01 9.74 -13.33
C GLU A 152 7.60 10.32 -13.12
N TYR A 153 7.06 10.28 -11.89
CA TYR A 153 5.70 10.81 -11.67
C TYR A 153 5.66 12.35 -11.74
N VAL A 154 6.66 13.04 -11.19
CA VAL A 154 6.70 14.51 -11.20
C VAL A 154 6.72 15.01 -12.65
N SER A 155 7.56 14.43 -13.50
CA SER A 155 7.61 14.79 -14.92
C SER A 155 6.31 14.43 -15.67
N ALA A 156 5.65 13.31 -15.32
CA ALA A 156 4.37 12.93 -15.91
C ALA A 156 3.23 13.88 -15.51
N CYS A 157 3.27 14.47 -14.32
CA CYS A 157 2.24 15.38 -13.80
C CYS A 157 2.44 16.84 -14.22
N ILE A 158 3.70 17.29 -14.40
CA ILE A 158 4.00 18.67 -14.82
C ILE A 158 3.95 18.83 -16.34
N LYS A 159 4.23 17.77 -17.11
CA LYS A 159 4.25 17.86 -18.58
C LYS A 159 2.87 18.20 -19.15
N LEU A 160 2.78 19.39 -19.76
CA LEU A 160 1.58 19.87 -20.42
C LEU A 160 1.33 19.12 -21.73
N THR A 161 0.06 18.91 -22.05
CA THR A 161 -0.35 18.32 -23.32
C THR A 161 -0.36 19.42 -24.38
N ALA A 162 0.36 19.20 -25.50
CA ALA A 162 0.54 20.19 -26.57
C ALA A 162 -0.77 20.71 -27.21
N LYS A 163 -1.91 20.01 -27.01
CA LYS A 163 -3.21 20.36 -27.58
C LYS A 163 -4.14 21.16 -26.66
N SER A 164 -3.95 21.10 -25.34
CA SER A 164 -4.90 21.67 -24.37
C SER A 164 -4.26 22.56 -23.31
N GLY A 165 -2.92 22.62 -23.23
CA GLY A 165 -2.23 23.33 -22.15
C GLY A 165 -2.44 22.71 -20.76
N LEU A 166 -3.20 21.62 -20.65
CA LEU A 166 -3.51 20.92 -19.41
C LEU A 166 -2.62 19.68 -19.23
N CYS A 167 -2.40 19.28 -17.99
CA CYS A 167 -1.61 18.10 -17.68
C CYS A 167 -2.30 16.80 -18.15
N ASN A 168 -1.52 15.77 -18.47
CA ASN A 168 -2.07 14.44 -18.78
C ASN A 168 -2.39 13.67 -17.49
N ARG A 169 -3.55 13.94 -16.89
CA ARG A 169 -3.99 13.34 -15.62
C ARG A 169 -3.96 11.80 -15.62
N PRO A 170 -4.43 11.07 -16.67
CA PRO A 170 -4.31 9.60 -16.70
C PRO A 170 -2.88 9.10 -16.62
N LYS A 171 -1.93 9.78 -17.29
CA LYS A 171 -0.50 9.43 -17.25
C LYS A 171 0.10 9.74 -15.87
N CYS A 172 -0.20 10.91 -15.31
CA CYS A 172 0.18 11.30 -13.95
C CYS A 172 -0.29 10.27 -12.92
N ASN A 173 -1.58 9.92 -12.93
CA ASN A 173 -2.17 8.94 -12.00
C ASN A 173 -1.58 7.53 -12.15
N ARG A 174 -1.20 7.12 -13.37
CA ARG A 174 -0.49 5.85 -13.59
C ARG A 174 0.90 5.86 -12.97
N ALA A 175 1.64 6.96 -13.12
CA ALA A 175 2.98 7.10 -12.54
C ALA A 175 2.93 7.21 -11.01
N LEU A 176 1.95 7.93 -10.45
CA LEU A 176 1.71 8.00 -9.00
C LEU A 176 1.43 6.62 -8.40
N ARG A 177 0.51 5.84 -9.01
CA ARG A 177 0.25 4.46 -8.55
C ARG A 177 1.53 3.62 -8.56
N ARG A 178 2.32 3.71 -9.64
CA ARG A 178 3.60 3.01 -9.73
C ARG A 178 4.58 3.41 -8.62
N PHE A 179 4.65 4.69 -8.27
CA PHE A 179 5.49 5.19 -7.19
C PHE A 179 5.07 4.59 -5.83
N PHE A 180 3.80 4.71 -5.46
CA PHE A 180 3.30 4.20 -4.17
C PHE A 180 3.23 2.67 -4.09
N ASP A 181 3.19 1.96 -5.22
CA ASP A 181 3.19 0.49 -5.25
C ASP A 181 4.61 -0.11 -5.20
N ARG A 182 5.64 0.62 -5.63
CA ARG A 182 7.01 0.09 -5.82
C ARG A 182 8.03 0.65 -4.85
N VAL A 183 7.87 1.89 -4.41
CA VAL A 183 8.78 2.49 -3.43
C VAL A 183 8.41 1.98 -2.03
N PRO A 184 9.39 1.59 -1.20
CA PRO A 184 9.14 1.15 0.17
C PRO A 184 8.31 2.15 0.98
N ALA A 185 7.44 1.61 1.83
CA ALA A 185 6.56 2.39 2.71
C ALA A 185 7.32 3.39 3.59
N ASP A 186 8.58 3.09 3.96
CA ASP A 186 9.41 3.98 4.76
C ASP A 186 9.62 5.33 4.09
N TYR A 187 9.92 5.36 2.79
CA TYR A 187 10.10 6.61 2.04
C TYR A 187 8.77 7.29 1.71
N THR A 188 7.80 6.54 1.17
CA THR A 188 6.54 7.13 0.67
C THR A 188 5.72 7.74 1.79
N HIS A 189 5.68 7.08 2.94
CA HIS A 189 4.95 7.58 4.08
C HIS A 189 5.69 8.74 4.78
N GLU A 190 7.03 8.75 4.82
CA GLU A 190 7.78 9.92 5.33
C GLU A 190 7.55 11.17 4.48
N LEU A 191 7.43 11.02 3.15
CA LEU A 191 7.12 12.13 2.23
C LEU A 191 5.70 12.68 2.41
N LEU A 192 4.73 11.81 2.71
CA LEU A 192 3.31 12.15 2.68
C LEU A 192 2.73 12.51 4.06
N PHE A 193 3.27 11.92 5.13
CA PHE A 193 2.77 12.06 6.50
C PHE A 193 3.78 12.72 7.44
N CYS A 194 4.76 13.45 6.90
CA CYS A 194 5.70 14.23 7.70
C CYS A 194 4.94 15.25 8.59
N PRO A 195 5.30 15.37 9.88
CA PRO A 195 4.75 16.39 10.76
C PRO A 195 5.29 17.76 10.38
N CYS A 196 4.45 18.79 10.51
CA CYS A 196 4.76 20.16 10.15
C CYS A 196 4.35 21.11 11.26
N THR A 197 5.18 22.12 11.51
CA THR A 197 4.94 23.20 12.47
C THR A 197 4.62 24.53 11.79
N ASP A 198 5.02 24.69 10.52
CA ASP A 198 4.84 25.90 9.71
C ASP A 198 4.08 25.61 8.41
N THR A 199 3.52 26.67 7.82
CA THR A 199 2.72 26.60 6.59
C THR A 199 3.56 26.19 5.37
N ALA A 200 4.86 26.52 5.35
CA ALA A 200 5.75 26.12 4.26
C ALA A 200 6.01 24.60 4.25
N CYS A 201 6.16 23.96 5.42
CA CYS A 201 6.19 22.50 5.52
C CYS A 201 4.87 21.88 5.09
N ALA A 202 3.75 22.42 5.59
CA ALA A 202 2.42 21.90 5.27
C ALA A 202 2.11 21.99 3.76
N GLU A 203 2.52 23.08 3.10
CA GLU A 203 2.38 23.22 1.65
C GLU A 203 3.29 22.24 0.90
N ARG A 204 4.54 22.04 1.34
CA ARG A 204 5.41 21.00 0.77
C ARG A 204 4.77 19.62 0.84
N ARG A 205 4.14 19.29 1.97
CA ARG A 205 3.41 18.04 2.19
C ARG A 205 2.19 17.91 1.26
N ARG A 206 1.42 18.98 1.09
CA ARG A 206 0.26 19.04 0.18
C ARG A 206 0.67 18.88 -1.29
N GLN A 207 1.84 19.42 -1.66
CA GLN A 207 2.40 19.38 -3.01
C GLN A 207 3.02 18.03 -3.39
N THR A 208 3.18 17.09 -2.45
CA THR A 208 3.82 15.78 -2.68
C THR A 208 3.26 15.02 -3.88
N ILE A 209 1.95 15.11 -4.13
CA ILE A 209 1.29 14.41 -5.25
C ILE A 209 0.97 15.30 -6.46
N VAL A 210 1.47 16.53 -6.50
CA VAL A 210 1.17 17.53 -7.55
C VAL A 210 -0.35 17.74 -7.69
N PRO A 211 -1.01 18.37 -6.69
CA PRO A 211 -2.46 18.44 -6.61
C PRO A 211 -3.11 19.13 -7.80
N SER A 212 -2.46 20.14 -8.39
CA SER A 212 -2.94 20.86 -9.58
C SER A 212 -3.20 19.96 -10.79
N CYS A 213 -2.60 18.77 -10.83
CA CYS A 213 -2.83 17.78 -11.88
C CYS A 213 -3.58 16.53 -11.40
N SER A 214 -3.19 15.97 -10.24
CA SER A 214 -3.64 14.65 -9.78
C SER A 214 -4.88 14.69 -8.88
N TYR A 215 -5.17 15.84 -8.26
CA TYR A 215 -6.19 15.99 -7.23
C TYR A 215 -7.27 16.99 -7.66
N GLU A 216 -6.89 18.25 -7.85
CA GLU A 216 -7.76 19.37 -8.18
C GLU A 216 -8.38 19.20 -9.58
N GLY A 217 -9.59 19.73 -9.76
CA GLY A 217 -10.32 19.76 -11.02
C GLY A 217 -11.11 21.07 -11.11
N SER A 218 -11.66 21.37 -12.29
CA SER A 218 -12.41 22.62 -12.51
C SER A 218 -13.59 22.77 -11.55
N GLU A 219 -14.26 21.66 -11.24
CA GLU A 219 -15.40 21.61 -10.32
C GLU A 219 -15.26 20.44 -9.34
N LYS A 220 -15.95 20.53 -8.20
CA LYS A 220 -16.05 19.44 -7.22
C LYS A 220 -17.29 18.59 -7.50
N PRO A 221 -17.16 17.40 -8.11
CA PRO A 221 -18.30 16.53 -8.36
C PRO A 221 -18.89 15.97 -7.07
N ASN A 222 -20.06 15.35 -7.18
CA ASN A 222 -20.70 14.67 -6.05
C ASN A 222 -19.86 13.45 -5.59
N CYS A 223 -19.63 13.30 -4.28
CA CYS A 223 -18.83 12.19 -3.75
C CYS A 223 -19.44 10.81 -4.04
N ILE A 224 -20.77 10.68 -4.03
CA ILE A 224 -21.46 9.42 -4.37
C ILE A 224 -21.20 9.04 -5.83
N MET A 225 -21.18 10.02 -6.73
CA MET A 225 -20.84 9.75 -8.14
C MET A 225 -19.40 9.26 -8.27
N GLN A 226 -18.45 9.88 -7.57
CA GLN A 226 -17.06 9.41 -7.55
C GLN A 226 -16.93 8.00 -6.96
N MET A 227 -17.68 7.70 -5.90
CA MET A 227 -17.75 6.37 -5.31
C MET A 227 -18.30 5.34 -6.31
N ARG A 228 -19.34 5.66 -7.07
CA ARG A 228 -19.88 4.76 -8.11
C ARG A 228 -18.87 4.51 -9.23
N ILE A 229 -18.19 5.55 -9.71
CA ILE A 229 -17.13 5.42 -10.72
C ILE A 229 -16.00 4.54 -10.18
N CYS A 230 -15.60 4.73 -8.93
CA CYS A 230 -14.58 3.90 -8.28
C CYS A 230 -15.01 2.44 -8.15
N ASN A 231 -16.25 2.18 -7.77
CA ASN A 231 -16.81 0.84 -7.63
C ASN A 231 -16.90 0.09 -8.97
N ALA A 232 -16.98 0.79 -10.09
CA ALA A 232 -16.92 0.20 -11.43
C ALA A 232 -15.50 -0.20 -11.87
N ASP A 233 -14.45 0.40 -11.30
CA ASP A 233 -13.06 0.03 -11.57
C ASP A 233 -12.54 -0.97 -10.52
N TYR A 234 -12.14 -2.17 -10.97
CA TYR A 234 -11.68 -3.21 -10.05
C TYR A 234 -10.52 -2.77 -9.15
N VAL A 235 -9.58 -1.94 -9.66
CA VAL A 235 -8.46 -1.47 -8.84
C VAL A 235 -8.96 -0.47 -7.79
N CYS A 236 -9.72 0.55 -8.20
CA CYS A 236 -10.23 1.57 -7.28
C CYS A 236 -11.15 0.97 -6.22
N ARG A 237 -12.12 0.13 -6.61
CA ARG A 237 -12.98 -0.64 -5.69
C ARG A 237 -12.15 -1.43 -4.67
N SER A 238 -11.08 -2.06 -5.16
CA SER A 238 -10.12 -2.81 -4.33
C SER A 238 -9.14 -1.93 -3.55
N ARG A 239 -9.07 -0.62 -3.74
CA ARG A 239 -8.31 0.24 -2.83
C ARG A 239 -9.24 0.86 -1.79
N LEU A 240 -10.45 1.21 -2.22
CA LEU A 240 -11.46 1.81 -1.36
C LEU A 240 -11.90 0.89 -0.23
N ALA A 241 -12.28 -0.36 -0.52
CA ALA A 241 -12.72 -1.22 0.58
C ALA A 241 -11.54 -1.73 1.45
N GLN A 242 -10.28 -1.64 0.98
CA GLN A 242 -9.11 -1.85 1.83
C GLN A 242 -9.02 -0.74 2.86
N PHE A 243 -9.16 0.50 2.40
CA PHE A 243 -9.14 1.68 3.26
C PHE A 243 -10.29 1.66 4.26
N GLN A 244 -11.51 1.32 3.83
CA GLN A 244 -12.67 1.23 4.73
C GLN A 244 -12.50 0.15 5.80
N TYR A 245 -11.83 -0.95 5.47
CA TYR A 245 -11.53 -2.02 6.42
C TYR A 245 -10.37 -1.67 7.35
N ASP A 246 -9.16 -1.41 6.81
CA ASP A 246 -7.94 -1.22 7.60
C ASP A 246 -7.97 0.08 8.43
N CYS A 247 -8.72 1.10 7.99
CA CYS A 247 -8.89 2.37 8.70
C CYS A 247 -10.27 2.50 9.37
N GLU A 248 -10.96 1.39 9.65
CA GLU A 248 -12.27 1.42 10.31
C GLU A 248 -12.12 2.06 11.70
N PRO A 249 -12.81 3.18 11.98
CA PRO A 249 -12.67 3.88 13.25
C PRO A 249 -13.35 3.10 14.38
N SER A 250 -12.73 3.08 15.56
CA SER A 250 -13.31 2.51 16.77
C SER A 250 -13.02 3.40 17.97
N LYS A 251 -14.09 3.87 18.62
CA LYS A 251 -13.99 4.69 19.85
C LYS A 251 -13.61 3.89 21.09
N THR A 252 -13.80 2.56 21.06
CA THR A 252 -13.48 1.68 22.19
C THR A 252 -12.03 1.19 22.17
N SER A 253 -11.38 1.27 21.01
CA SER A 253 -9.97 0.91 20.85
C SER A 253 -9.05 2.04 21.29
N ALA A 254 -8.04 1.74 22.12
CA ALA A 254 -7.02 2.70 22.53
C ALA A 254 -6.20 3.27 21.35
N SER A 255 -6.19 2.55 20.23
CA SER A 255 -5.54 2.98 18.99
C SER A 255 -6.43 3.86 18.11
N GLY A 256 -7.73 3.95 18.40
CA GLY A 256 -8.73 4.57 17.51
C GLY A 256 -9.07 3.75 16.28
N CYS A 257 -8.32 2.67 15.97
CA CYS A 257 -8.56 1.76 14.86
C CYS A 257 -9.17 0.45 15.37
N LYS A 258 -10.15 -0.12 14.64
CA LYS A 258 -10.75 -1.41 14.99
C LYS A 258 -9.76 -2.56 14.89
N GLN A 259 -8.92 -2.58 13.85
CA GLN A 259 -7.90 -3.60 13.60
C GLN A 259 -6.61 -3.36 14.39
N GLY A 260 -6.39 -2.15 14.92
CA GLY A 260 -5.22 -1.78 15.70
C GLY A 260 -3.89 -1.62 14.93
N ASN A 261 -3.89 -1.78 13.60
CA ASN A 261 -2.68 -1.72 12.78
C ASN A 261 -2.58 -0.39 11.99
N TYR A 262 -1.79 0.55 12.51
CA TYR A 262 -1.56 1.84 11.85
C TYR A 262 -0.84 1.72 10.50
N GLY A 263 0.09 0.77 10.38
CA GLY A 263 0.84 0.55 9.14
C GLY A 263 -0.08 0.11 7.99
N ALA A 264 -1.04 -0.77 8.28
CA ALA A 264 -2.04 -1.21 7.33
C ALA A 264 -2.95 -0.07 6.88
N CYS A 265 -3.45 0.75 7.81
CA CYS A 265 -4.28 1.90 7.46
C CYS A 265 -3.53 2.94 6.58
N LEU A 266 -2.28 3.28 6.90
CA LEU A 266 -1.48 4.22 6.09
C LEU A 266 -1.17 3.64 4.69
N LEU A 267 -0.92 2.33 4.61
CA LEU A 267 -0.72 1.64 3.34
C LEU A 267 -2.01 1.64 2.50
N ALA A 268 -3.17 1.45 3.12
CA ALA A 268 -4.47 1.50 2.47
C ALA A 268 -4.78 2.92 1.95
N TYR A 269 -4.52 3.95 2.76
CA TYR A 269 -4.67 5.36 2.37
C TYR A 269 -3.81 5.70 1.15
N THR A 270 -2.52 5.35 1.16
CA THR A 270 -1.63 5.61 0.02
C THR A 270 -1.98 4.78 -1.21
N GLY A 271 -2.69 3.66 -1.02
CA GLY A 271 -3.27 2.84 -2.08
C GLY A 271 -4.32 3.55 -2.93
N LEU A 272 -4.99 4.57 -2.37
CA LEU A 272 -6.00 5.36 -3.07
C LEU A 272 -5.40 6.38 -4.04
N ILE A 273 -4.13 6.75 -3.88
CA ILE A 273 -3.50 7.82 -4.65
C ILE A 273 -3.30 7.38 -6.10
N GLY A 274 -3.77 8.22 -7.04
CA GLY A 274 -3.78 7.92 -8.46
C GLY A 274 -4.96 7.04 -8.90
N SER A 275 -5.96 6.87 -8.03
CA SER A 275 -7.28 6.34 -8.37
C SER A 275 -8.31 7.48 -8.55
N THR A 276 -9.55 7.12 -8.87
CA THR A 276 -10.69 8.06 -8.93
C THR A 276 -10.89 8.79 -7.60
N ILE A 277 -10.75 8.09 -6.47
CA ILE A 277 -10.85 8.65 -5.11
C ILE A 277 -9.43 8.90 -4.61
N THR A 278 -8.79 9.95 -5.09
CA THR A 278 -7.46 10.35 -4.58
C THR A 278 -7.64 11.35 -3.42
N PRO A 279 -7.29 10.99 -2.17
CA PRO A 279 -7.32 11.92 -1.06
C PRO A 279 -6.07 12.82 -1.03
N ASN A 280 -6.22 14.05 -0.57
CA ASN A 280 -5.09 14.93 -0.25
C ASN A 280 -5.42 15.84 0.95
N TYR A 281 -4.42 16.54 1.47
CA TYR A 281 -4.63 17.61 2.44
C TYR A 281 -5.47 18.74 1.81
N VAL A 282 -6.52 19.16 2.52
CA VAL A 282 -7.48 20.15 2.03
C VAL A 282 -6.88 21.56 2.03
N ASP A 283 -6.10 21.86 3.06
CA ASP A 283 -5.44 23.16 3.27
C ASP A 283 -4.02 22.96 3.84
N ASN A 284 -3.34 24.07 4.13
CA ASN A 284 -1.98 24.10 4.69
C ASN A 284 -1.96 24.52 6.17
N SER A 285 -3.13 24.67 6.80
CA SER A 285 -3.28 25.11 8.20
C SER A 285 -3.72 23.95 9.10
N THR A 286 -4.51 23.04 8.57
CA THR A 286 -5.01 21.85 9.24
C THR A 286 -4.32 20.59 8.69
N SER A 287 -4.52 19.48 9.39
CA SER A 287 -4.18 18.15 8.85
C SER A 287 -5.41 17.44 8.31
N SER A 288 -6.46 18.15 7.90
CA SER A 288 -7.66 17.55 7.31
C SER A 288 -7.35 16.99 5.92
N VAL A 289 -7.87 15.80 5.62
CA VAL A 289 -7.73 15.13 4.33
C VAL A 289 -9.09 14.79 3.76
N ALA A 290 -9.23 14.93 2.44
CA ALA A 290 -10.45 14.58 1.74
C ALA A 290 -10.15 14.22 0.27
N PRO A 291 -11.03 13.45 -0.39
CA PRO A 291 -11.05 13.35 -1.85
C PRO A 291 -11.59 14.65 -2.49
N TRP A 292 -11.31 14.84 -3.79
CA TRP A 292 -11.82 15.99 -4.55
C TRP A 292 -13.30 15.80 -4.95
N CYS A 293 -14.20 15.99 -3.99
CA CYS A 293 -15.65 15.94 -4.19
C CYS A 293 -16.39 16.77 -3.13
N SER A 294 -17.71 16.92 -3.28
CA SER A 294 -18.58 17.56 -2.28
C SER A 294 -19.93 16.84 -2.16
N CYS A 295 -20.67 17.10 -1.08
CA CYS A 295 -22.02 16.57 -0.86
C CYS A 295 -23.13 17.60 -1.15
N SER A 296 -22.78 18.79 -1.66
CA SER A 296 -23.71 19.92 -1.82
C SER A 296 -24.93 19.61 -2.69
N ALA A 297 -24.80 18.71 -3.66
CA ALA A 297 -25.87 18.31 -4.59
C ALA A 297 -26.39 16.88 -4.35
N SER A 298 -26.35 16.37 -3.11
CA SER A 298 -26.71 14.97 -2.82
C SER A 298 -28.20 14.69 -2.63
N GLY A 299 -29.03 15.72 -2.37
CA GLY A 299 -30.48 15.54 -2.14
C GLY A 299 -30.77 14.50 -1.06
N SER A 300 -31.49 13.43 -1.42
CA SER A 300 -31.83 12.33 -0.52
C SER A 300 -30.66 11.41 -0.13
N GLN A 301 -29.52 11.47 -0.84
CA GLN A 301 -28.32 10.69 -0.53
C GLN A 301 -27.31 11.47 0.32
N ARG A 302 -27.76 12.52 1.02
CA ARG A 302 -26.89 13.40 1.79
C ARG A 302 -26.20 12.66 2.94
N ASP A 303 -26.94 11.89 3.72
CA ASP A 303 -26.38 11.14 4.86
C ASP A 303 -25.35 10.09 4.41
N GLU A 304 -25.63 9.38 3.32
CA GLU A 304 -24.68 8.43 2.71
C GLU A 304 -23.40 9.15 2.26
N CYS A 305 -23.55 10.34 1.67
CA CYS A 305 -22.43 11.15 1.18
C CYS A 305 -21.57 11.70 2.32
N ASP A 306 -22.21 12.24 3.36
CA ASP A 306 -21.52 12.78 4.53
C ASP A 306 -20.84 11.66 5.33
N SER A 307 -21.46 10.48 5.42
CA SER A 307 -20.83 9.27 5.98
C SER A 307 -19.60 8.86 5.19
N PHE A 308 -19.69 8.79 3.85
CA PHE A 308 -18.55 8.49 2.99
C PHE A 308 -17.41 9.50 3.14
N LEU A 309 -17.73 10.80 3.17
CA LEU A 309 -16.73 11.86 3.33
C LEU A 309 -16.10 11.82 4.74
N GLY A 310 -16.90 11.49 5.75
CA GLY A 310 -16.48 11.32 7.15
C GLY A 310 -15.36 10.29 7.34
N PHE A 311 -15.30 9.22 6.52
CA PHE A 311 -14.18 8.27 6.55
C PHE A 311 -12.81 8.92 6.31
N PHE A 312 -12.77 10.07 5.64
CA PHE A 312 -11.54 10.83 5.39
C PHE A 312 -11.37 12.00 6.36
N THR A 313 -12.43 12.77 6.58
CA THR A 313 -12.35 14.03 7.34
C THR A 313 -12.47 13.86 8.84
N ASP A 314 -13.30 12.92 9.30
CA ASP A 314 -13.60 12.68 10.73
C ASP A 314 -13.32 11.22 11.11
N ASN A 315 -12.08 10.81 10.90
CA ASN A 315 -11.62 9.46 11.20
C ASN A 315 -10.53 9.49 12.27
N ILE A 316 -10.89 9.06 13.48
CA ILE A 316 -9.97 8.97 14.63
C ILE A 316 -8.81 8.00 14.38
N CYS A 317 -9.07 6.87 13.70
CA CYS A 317 -8.03 5.92 13.32
C CYS A 317 -6.99 6.59 12.41
N LEU A 318 -7.44 7.22 11.32
CA LEU A 318 -6.55 7.88 10.37
C LEU A 318 -5.78 9.06 11.01
N SER A 319 -6.44 9.80 11.90
CA SER A 319 -5.83 10.91 12.63
C SER A 319 -4.71 10.42 13.56
N GLU A 320 -4.96 9.39 14.37
CA GLU A 320 -3.96 8.81 15.26
C GLU A 320 -2.84 8.09 14.50
N CYS A 321 -3.15 7.39 13.40
CA CYS A 321 -2.15 6.75 12.52
C CYS A 321 -1.08 7.73 12.03
N ARG A 322 -1.52 8.91 11.59
CA ARG A 322 -0.61 9.95 11.06
C ARG A 322 0.15 10.64 12.19
N ARG A 323 -0.50 10.88 13.33
CA ARG A 323 0.12 11.56 14.49
C ARG A 323 1.14 10.69 15.21
N ARG A 324 0.85 9.40 15.39
CA ARG A 324 1.70 8.43 16.11
C ARG A 324 2.75 7.77 15.23
N ARG A 325 2.86 8.16 13.95
CA ARG A 325 3.94 7.69 13.09
C ARG A 325 5.28 8.18 13.65
N ARG A 326 5.92 7.33 14.45
CA ARG A 326 7.32 7.50 14.82
C ARG A 326 8.17 7.22 13.58
N PRO A 327 9.22 8.02 13.30
CA PRO A 327 10.17 7.67 12.27
C PRO A 327 10.71 6.28 12.58
N ALA A 328 10.60 5.35 11.63
CA ALA A 328 11.27 4.06 11.78
C ALA A 328 12.78 4.35 11.89
N PRO A 329 13.51 3.74 12.85
CA PRO A 329 14.95 3.87 12.87
C PRO A 329 15.47 3.32 11.54
N ARG A 330 15.97 4.21 10.68
CA ARG A 330 16.68 3.83 9.46
C ARG A 330 17.87 3.01 9.93
N ARG A 331 17.90 1.70 9.62
CA ARG A 331 19.11 0.90 9.74
C ARG A 331 20.08 1.40 8.67
N VAL A 332 20.74 2.51 8.95
CA VAL A 332 21.94 2.91 8.23
C VAL A 332 23.01 1.97 8.77
N CYS A 333 23.30 0.89 8.04
CA CYS A 333 24.58 0.20 8.20
C CYS A 333 25.65 1.20 7.76
N ARG A 334 26.04 2.11 8.66
CA ARG A 334 27.25 2.89 8.50
C ARG A 334 28.37 1.85 8.63
N MET A 335 28.99 1.49 7.53
CA MET A 335 30.17 0.63 7.50
C MET A 335 31.36 1.42 8.06
N GLY A 336 31.27 1.85 9.32
CA GLY A 336 32.38 2.32 10.11
C GLY A 336 32.92 1.13 10.87
N ILE A 337 33.78 0.35 10.22
CA ILE A 337 34.47 -0.76 10.88
C ILE A 337 35.44 -0.15 11.88
N THR A 338 35.04 -0.08 13.15
CA THR A 338 35.96 -0.19 14.28
C THR A 338 35.59 -1.46 15.00
N LEU A 339 36.30 -2.54 14.64
CA LEU A 339 36.23 -3.83 15.32
C LEU A 339 36.86 -3.69 16.70
N THR A 340 36.08 -3.26 17.69
CA THR A 340 36.33 -3.72 19.05
C THR A 340 35.50 -4.99 19.23
N ALA A 341 36.21 -6.12 19.19
CA ALA A 341 35.65 -7.46 19.32
C ALA A 341 34.79 -7.58 20.60
N ARG A 342 33.46 -7.52 20.45
CA ARG A 342 32.44 -8.00 21.41
C ARG A 342 31.03 -7.87 20.81
N SER A 343 30.75 -8.58 19.72
CA SER A 343 29.37 -8.94 19.35
C SER A 343 29.44 -10.12 18.40
N LEU A 344 28.86 -11.24 18.84
CA LEU A 344 28.75 -12.49 18.08
C LEU A 344 27.76 -12.38 16.90
N ASP A 345 27.08 -11.24 16.74
CA ASP A 345 25.95 -11.08 15.81
C ASP A 345 26.37 -10.69 14.39
N CYS A 346 27.59 -10.17 14.20
CA CYS A 346 28.09 -9.78 12.88
C CYS A 346 28.66 -10.97 12.09
N LEU A 347 29.20 -11.98 12.80
CA LEU A 347 29.78 -13.19 12.20
C LEU A 347 28.71 -14.09 11.54
N THR A 348 27.51 -14.14 12.10
CA THR A 348 26.36 -14.89 11.56
C THR A 348 25.85 -14.30 10.24
N MET A 349 25.93 -12.98 10.06
CA MET A 349 25.61 -12.30 8.80
C MET A 349 26.67 -12.55 7.72
N LEU A 350 27.96 -12.62 8.11
CA LEU A 350 29.04 -12.93 7.18
C LEU A 350 28.96 -14.38 6.66
N PHE A 351 28.55 -15.31 7.52
CA PHE A 351 28.35 -16.72 7.16
C PHE A 351 27.21 -16.91 6.13
N HIS A 352 26.13 -16.13 6.23
CA HIS A 352 25.02 -16.18 5.27
C HIS A 352 25.35 -15.55 3.90
N LEU A 353 26.29 -14.60 3.84
CA LEU A 353 26.75 -14.01 2.58
C LEU A 353 27.72 -14.94 1.82
N LEU A 354 28.45 -15.81 2.51
CA LEU A 354 29.40 -16.77 1.91
C LEU A 354 28.75 -18.04 1.35
N GLN A 355 27.44 -18.24 1.55
CA GLN A 355 26.72 -19.46 1.10
C GLN A 355 25.89 -19.30 -0.17
N ARG A 356 26.04 -18.22 -0.95
CA ARG A 356 25.40 -18.12 -2.28
C ARG A 356 26.32 -18.70 -3.37
N PRO A 357 25.96 -19.82 -4.02
CA PRO A 357 26.69 -20.30 -5.19
C PRO A 357 26.32 -19.41 -6.38
N HIS A 358 27.30 -19.14 -7.23
CA HIS A 358 27.25 -18.24 -8.40
C HIS A 358 27.28 -16.73 -8.10
N LYS A 359 28.50 -16.19 -7.96
CA LYS A 359 29.01 -15.07 -8.78
C LYS A 359 30.51 -14.88 -8.51
N THR A 360 31.30 -14.99 -9.57
CA THR A 360 32.73 -14.65 -9.61
C THR A 360 32.91 -13.16 -9.31
N PHE A 361 33.58 -12.84 -8.21
CA PHE A 361 34.03 -11.48 -7.90
C PHE A 361 35.51 -11.35 -8.27
N TYR A 362 35.83 -10.43 -9.18
CA TYR A 362 37.19 -10.05 -9.53
C TYR A 362 37.74 -9.12 -8.44
N TRP A 363 38.86 -9.51 -7.84
CA TRP A 363 39.63 -8.74 -6.86
C TRP A 363 40.68 -7.89 -7.58
N THR A 364 40.36 -6.66 -7.93
CA THR A 364 41.37 -5.64 -8.26
C THR A 364 40.74 -4.26 -8.09
N GLU A 365 41.05 -3.60 -6.97
CA GLU A 365 41.18 -2.13 -6.79
C GLU A 365 41.20 -1.87 -5.28
N LEU A 366 42.37 -2.07 -4.66
CA LEU A 366 42.65 -1.64 -3.30
C LEU A 366 43.97 -0.86 -3.31
N TYR A 367 43.93 0.39 -3.75
CA TYR A 367 45.04 1.32 -3.60
C TYR A 367 44.49 2.74 -3.47
N ILE A 368 45.18 3.56 -2.66
CA ILE A 368 45.06 5.01 -2.48
C ILE A 368 44.13 5.45 -1.32
N LEU A 369 44.72 5.59 -0.13
CA LEU A 369 44.75 6.84 0.68
C LEU A 369 45.32 6.55 2.07
N MET A 370 46.66 6.55 2.17
CA MET A 370 47.35 6.81 3.43
C MET A 370 48.43 7.85 3.14
N ASP A 371 48.10 9.13 3.32
CA ASP A 371 49.07 10.19 3.58
C ASP A 371 48.36 11.38 4.23
N PHE A 372 48.75 11.64 5.49
CA PHE A 372 49.00 12.95 6.15
C PHE A 372 48.75 12.87 7.67
N PRO A 373 49.80 13.05 8.50
CA PRO A 373 49.68 13.29 9.93
C PRO A 373 49.68 14.80 10.23
N SER A 374 48.89 15.25 11.22
CA SER A 374 49.19 16.39 12.13
C SER A 374 47.98 16.68 13.02
N ILE A 375 47.97 16.14 14.23
CA ILE A 375 47.13 16.64 15.32
C ILE A 375 48.05 17.45 16.24
N MET A 376 47.78 18.76 16.29
CA MET A 376 48.26 19.67 17.33
C MET A 376 47.25 19.62 18.50
N SER A 377 47.78 19.79 19.71
CA SER A 377 47.08 20.14 20.96
C SER A 377 46.67 19.00 21.90
N SER A 378 47.55 18.72 22.86
CA SER A 378 47.18 18.36 24.23
C SER A 378 47.97 19.22 25.20
N ARG A 379 47.29 20.18 25.81
CA ARG A 379 47.69 20.93 27.00
C ARG A 379 47.08 20.18 28.19
N PHE A 380 47.90 19.64 29.08
CA PHE A 380 47.67 19.55 30.53
C PHE A 380 48.98 19.07 31.19
N ASP A 381 49.44 19.92 32.10
CA ASP A 381 50.62 19.89 33.00
C ASP A 381 52.03 19.85 32.40
#